data_AF-A0A7S4PAF9-F1
#
_entry.id   AF-A0A7S4PAF9-F1
#
_cell.length_a   1.000
_cell.length_b   1.000
_cell.length_c   1.000
_cell.angle_alpha   90.00
_cell.angle_beta   90.00
_cell.angle_gamma   90.00
#
_symmetry.space_group_name_H-M   'P 1'
#
loop_
_entity.id
_entity.type
_entity.pdbx_description
1 polymer ?
#
loop_
_entity_poly.entity_id
_entity_poly.type
_entity_poly.pdbx_seq_one_letter_code
_entity_poly.pdbx_strand_id
1 'polypeptide(L)'
;RKKKKEKVLMSSGTKRAAGGEAGKSKLEEKKKEEKEELEEDYGEEEDEKETLPLPPEAELKKLKKALYSRYYYPLSVKGLTYLWQSQLISQQDEKIDTTPKALEKIYNHLLDCDIRYYGEPQLPMDFSNKDKETLAGPILLQIKANKNIAEPDNMQGTTSQRMLLVTLTDGKTSLRALEIKVVKKLALDTPPGTKVLVEQMRIERGVLMLGEGGSFTILGGRVEVLVKSWLASRYVQRATRTKGEDPPPPFTPLTLGQRDKSGRKGKNAARTPQKSPQQQKPQEQQQQKPQQQQKPQ
;
A
#
# COMPACT_ATOMS: atom_id res chain seq x y z
N ARG A 1 18.90 60.63 -41.41
CA ARG A 1 17.75 60.84 -42.34
C ARG A 1 16.54 60.12 -41.71
N LYS A 2 15.46 60.79 -41.25
CA LYS A 2 14.21 61.13 -42.02
C LYS A 2 13.70 59.90 -42.80
N LYS A 3 12.46 59.37 -42.71
CA LYS A 3 11.10 59.84 -42.27
C LYS A 3 10.37 58.60 -41.63
N LYS A 4 9.34 58.60 -40.76
CA LYS A 4 8.05 59.32 -40.59
C LYS A 4 6.95 58.97 -41.63
N LYS A 5 5.77 58.52 -41.14
CA LYS A 5 4.41 58.60 -41.74
C LYS A 5 4.08 57.62 -42.92
N GLU A 6 2.84 57.14 -43.18
CA GLU A 6 1.48 57.43 -42.64
C GLU A 6 0.37 56.39 -43.08
N LYS A 7 -0.85 56.52 -42.51
CA LYS A 7 -2.23 56.19 -43.04
C LYS A 7 -2.72 54.70 -42.96
N VAL A 8 -4.02 54.32 -42.88
CA VAL A 8 -5.41 54.90 -42.75
C VAL A 8 -6.40 53.70 -42.53
N LEU A 9 -7.64 53.74 -41.97
CA LEU A 9 -8.41 54.63 -41.07
C LEU A 9 -9.76 53.92 -40.68
N MET A 10 -10.29 54.16 -39.46
CA MET A 10 -11.69 54.04 -38.95
C MET A 10 -12.73 53.04 -39.52
N SER A 11 -13.51 52.42 -38.61
CA SER A 11 -14.94 52.79 -38.41
C SER A 11 -15.59 52.14 -37.16
N SER A 12 -16.60 52.83 -36.61
CA SER A 12 -17.70 52.44 -35.69
C SER A 12 -17.70 51.07 -34.98
N GLY A 13 -18.13 50.92 -33.72
CA GLY A 13 -18.83 51.88 -32.84
C GLY A 13 -19.97 51.18 -32.05
N THR A 14 -19.71 50.77 -30.82
CA THR A 14 -20.64 49.93 -30.02
C THR A 14 -21.53 50.79 -29.10
N LYS A 15 -22.85 50.72 -29.26
CA LYS A 15 -23.82 51.33 -28.34
C LYS A 15 -24.14 50.41 -27.14
N ARG A 16 -24.54 51.05 -26.04
CA ARG A 16 -24.81 50.48 -24.72
C ARG A 16 -26.04 49.55 -24.69
N ALA A 17 -26.03 48.62 -23.75
CA ALA A 17 -27.21 48.27 -22.95
C ALA A 17 -26.78 48.21 -21.48
N ALA A 18 -27.56 48.80 -20.58
CA ALA A 18 -27.27 48.88 -19.15
C ALA A 18 -28.36 48.18 -18.34
N GLY A 19 -28.01 47.63 -17.18
CA GLY A 19 -28.96 47.05 -16.20
C GLY A 19 -28.45 45.74 -15.61
N GLY A 20 -28.14 45.72 -14.31
CA GLY A 20 -27.79 44.47 -13.61
C GLY A 20 -26.95 44.52 -12.34
N GLU A 21 -26.60 45.67 -11.77
CA GLU A 21 -25.71 45.72 -10.58
C GLU A 21 -26.42 45.60 -9.22
N ALA A 22 -27.71 45.93 -9.12
CA ALA A 22 -28.44 45.91 -7.84
C ALA A 22 -28.84 44.51 -7.31
N GLY A 23 -28.61 43.45 -8.09
CA GLY A 23 -29.09 42.09 -7.77
C GLY A 23 -28.07 41.16 -7.10
N LYS A 24 -26.79 41.54 -7.02
CA LYS A 24 -25.72 40.65 -6.52
C LYS A 24 -25.42 40.81 -5.03
N SER A 25 -25.45 42.03 -4.50
CA SER A 25 -25.14 42.29 -3.08
C SER A 25 -26.04 41.52 -2.12
N LYS A 26 -27.38 41.62 -2.32
CA LYS A 26 -28.38 40.96 -1.45
C LYS A 26 -28.33 39.43 -1.45
N LEU A 27 -27.65 38.79 -2.41
CA LEU A 27 -27.51 37.33 -2.46
C LEU A 27 -26.21 36.84 -1.79
N GLU A 28 -25.16 37.67 -1.73
CA GLU A 28 -23.95 37.36 -0.97
C GLU A 28 -24.12 37.69 0.52
N GLU A 29 -24.84 38.76 0.85
CA GLU A 29 -25.14 39.16 2.23
C GLU A 29 -25.95 38.08 2.96
N LYS A 30 -27.03 37.58 2.33
CA LYS A 30 -27.83 36.46 2.87
C LYS A 30 -27.05 35.14 3.02
N LYS A 31 -26.09 34.88 2.14
CA LYS A 31 -25.21 33.69 2.22
C LYS A 31 -24.13 33.82 3.29
N LYS A 32 -23.96 35.02 3.87
CA LYS A 32 -23.05 35.26 4.97
C LYS A 32 -23.78 35.05 6.30
N GLU A 33 -24.97 35.64 6.46
CA GLU A 33 -25.86 35.41 7.61
C GLU A 33 -26.21 33.92 7.77
N GLU A 34 -26.67 33.24 6.70
CA GLU A 34 -27.01 31.79 6.71
C GLU A 34 -25.79 30.87 6.96
N LYS A 35 -24.57 31.42 6.96
CA LYS A 35 -23.34 30.70 7.30
C LYS A 35 -22.83 31.03 8.71
N GLU A 36 -23.24 32.16 9.26
CA GLU A 36 -22.90 32.63 10.62
C GLU A 36 -23.88 32.01 11.64
N GLU A 37 -25.17 31.87 11.29
CA GLU A 37 -26.19 31.15 12.08
C GLU A 37 -25.98 29.61 12.15
N LEU A 38 -24.97 29.06 11.47
CA LEU A 38 -24.70 27.61 11.41
C LEU A 38 -23.37 27.21 12.09
N GLU A 39 -22.66 28.16 12.72
CA GLU A 39 -21.46 27.90 13.53
C GLU A 39 -21.73 27.91 15.06
N GLU A 40 -22.97 28.20 15.51
CA GLU A 40 -23.38 28.22 16.93
C GLU A 40 -24.23 27.00 17.37
N ASP A 41 -23.72 25.77 17.29
CA ASP A 41 -24.07 24.68 18.26
C ASP A 41 -23.14 23.45 18.18
N TYR A 42 -21.82 23.68 18.28
CA TYR A 42 -20.89 22.62 18.68
C TYR A 42 -20.05 23.12 19.83
N GLY A 43 -20.61 23.02 21.05
CA GLY A 43 -19.81 23.08 22.25
C GLY A 43 -18.73 21.99 22.17
N GLU A 44 -17.49 22.40 21.99
CA GLU A 44 -16.35 21.52 22.22
C GLU A 44 -16.29 21.25 23.72
N GLU A 45 -17.00 20.20 24.16
CA GLU A 45 -16.65 19.47 25.38
C GLU A 45 -15.25 18.91 25.16
N GLU A 46 -14.24 19.76 25.40
CA GLU A 46 -12.89 19.31 25.71
C GLU A 46 -12.98 18.49 26.99
N ASP A 47 -13.29 17.20 26.83
CA ASP A 47 -12.93 16.16 27.80
C ASP A 47 -11.45 16.39 28.14
N GLU A 48 -11.19 17.00 29.30
CA GLU A 48 -9.86 17.10 29.88
C GLU A 48 -9.36 15.68 30.13
N LYS A 49 -8.76 15.08 29.09
CA LYS A 49 -8.15 13.76 29.15
C LYS A 49 -6.98 13.85 30.08
N GLU A 50 -7.26 13.55 31.35
CA GLU A 50 -6.35 13.52 32.48
C GLU A 50 -4.98 13.01 32.03
N THR A 51 -4.06 13.95 31.78
CA THR A 51 -2.80 13.61 31.11
C THR A 51 -1.92 12.93 32.12
N LEU A 52 -1.98 11.58 32.15
CA LEU A 52 -1.21 10.75 33.07
C LEU A 52 0.24 11.25 33.13
N PRO A 53 0.79 11.46 34.34
CA PRO A 53 2.09 12.10 34.51
C PRO A 53 3.16 11.35 33.71
N LEU A 54 3.88 12.10 32.88
CA LEU A 54 4.97 11.56 32.08
C LEU A 54 6.12 11.11 33.00
N PRO A 55 6.74 9.95 32.73
CA PRO A 55 7.80 9.42 33.56
C PRO A 55 9.07 10.27 33.42
N PRO A 56 9.95 10.28 34.44
CA PRO A 56 11.24 10.95 34.36
C PRO A 56 12.04 10.51 33.12
N GLU A 57 12.53 11.47 32.32
CA GLU A 57 13.25 11.17 31.07
C GLU A 57 14.45 10.23 31.25
N ALA A 58 15.08 10.28 32.43
CA ALA A 58 16.22 9.43 32.78
C ALA A 58 15.85 7.94 32.77
N GLU A 59 14.68 7.58 33.32
CA GLU A 59 14.20 6.21 33.33
C GLU A 59 13.75 5.76 31.93
N LEU A 60 13.13 6.64 31.12
CA LEU A 60 12.84 6.34 29.71
C LEU A 60 14.12 6.06 28.90
N LYS A 61 15.18 6.85 29.10
CA LYS A 61 16.50 6.65 28.46
C LYS A 61 17.13 5.32 28.87
N LYS A 62 17.00 4.94 30.15
CA LYS A 62 17.44 3.64 30.71
C LYS A 62 16.66 2.47 30.08
N LEU A 63 15.33 2.56 29.98
CA LEU A 63 14.50 1.54 29.32
C LEU A 63 14.85 1.37 27.84
N LYS A 64 14.96 2.49 27.10
CA LYS A 64 15.39 2.49 25.69
C LYS A 64 16.72 1.77 25.51
N LYS A 65 17.71 2.09 26.35
CA LYS A 65 19.03 1.43 26.32
C LYS A 65 18.94 -0.07 26.63
N ALA A 66 18.13 -0.47 27.62
CA ALA A 66 17.96 -1.87 28.00
C ALA A 66 17.30 -2.71 26.90
N LEU A 67 16.21 -2.22 26.29
CA LEU A 67 15.52 -2.91 25.18
C LEU A 67 16.38 -2.96 23.91
N TYR A 68 17.08 -1.88 23.57
CA TYR A 68 17.97 -1.87 22.42
C TYR A 68 19.16 -2.83 22.61
N SER A 69 19.79 -2.83 23.79
CA SER A 69 20.94 -3.69 24.08
C SER A 69 20.62 -5.19 24.14
N ARG A 70 19.34 -5.57 24.33
CA ARG A 70 18.92 -6.97 24.50
C ARG A 70 18.14 -7.52 23.30
N TYR A 71 17.36 -6.68 22.63
CA TYR A 71 16.45 -7.08 21.56
C TYR A 71 16.56 -6.23 20.28
N TYR A 72 17.45 -5.22 20.26
CA TYR A 72 17.64 -4.28 19.15
C TYR A 72 16.37 -3.49 18.75
N TYR A 73 15.45 -3.25 19.70
CA TYR A 73 14.23 -2.48 19.43
C TYR A 73 14.50 -0.96 19.45
N PRO A 74 14.35 -0.24 18.32
CA PRO A 74 14.58 1.20 18.24
C PRO A 74 13.34 1.94 18.76
N LEU A 75 13.32 2.33 20.04
CA LEU A 75 12.19 3.08 20.60
C LEU A 75 12.32 4.58 20.39
N SER A 76 11.32 5.17 19.74
CA SER A 76 11.09 6.62 19.71
C SER A 76 10.53 7.13 21.04
N VAL A 77 10.59 8.44 21.28
CA VAL A 77 9.97 9.07 22.46
C VAL A 77 8.47 8.78 22.52
N LYS A 78 7.76 8.82 21.38
CA LYS A 78 6.33 8.50 21.29
C LYS A 78 6.02 7.04 21.65
N GLY A 79 6.90 6.11 21.26
CA GLY A 79 6.80 4.70 21.66
C GLY A 79 6.99 4.50 23.16
N LEU A 80 7.94 5.22 23.75
CA LEU A 80 8.19 5.20 25.20
C LEU A 80 7.02 5.77 26.01
N THR A 81 6.41 6.88 25.57
CA THR A 81 5.23 7.43 26.24
C THR A 81 4.00 6.54 26.09
N TYR A 82 3.80 5.90 24.93
CA TYR A 82 2.75 4.89 24.75
C TYR A 82 2.92 3.69 25.69
N LEU A 83 4.14 3.14 25.80
CA LEU A 83 4.43 2.03 26.72
C LEU A 83 4.17 2.40 28.18
N TRP A 84 4.43 3.63 28.58
CA TRP A 84 4.08 4.14 29.91
C TRP A 84 2.56 4.22 30.13
N GLN A 85 1.84 4.86 29.21
CA GLN A 85 0.38 5.04 29.28
C GLN A 85 -0.37 3.70 29.26
N SER A 86 0.15 2.70 28.53
CA SER A 86 -0.43 1.35 28.45
C SER A 86 -0.30 0.50 29.73
N GLN A 87 0.27 1.04 30.81
CA GLN A 87 0.51 0.34 32.10
C GLN A 87 1.31 -0.98 31.96
N LEU A 88 2.05 -1.14 30.85
CA LEU A 88 2.93 -2.29 30.62
C LEU A 88 4.13 -2.29 31.57
N ILE A 89 4.54 -1.08 31.97
CA ILE A 89 5.55 -0.76 32.96
C ILE A 89 4.87 -0.60 34.33
N SER A 90 5.38 -1.25 35.37
CA SER A 90 4.91 -1.06 36.74
C SER A 90 5.21 0.36 37.22
N GLN A 91 4.18 1.12 37.58
CA GLN A 91 4.32 2.50 38.09
C GLN A 91 4.64 2.57 39.60
N GLN A 92 4.70 1.42 40.29
CA GLN A 92 5.11 1.34 41.70
C GLN A 92 6.55 1.90 41.84
N ASP A 93 6.71 2.88 42.72
CA ASP A 93 7.96 3.60 43.06
C ASP A 93 8.59 4.49 41.96
N GLU A 94 7.83 4.94 40.94
CA GLU A 94 8.28 5.80 39.81
C GLU A 94 9.47 5.25 38.97
N LYS A 95 10.03 4.10 39.35
CA LYS A 95 11.17 3.46 38.71
C LYS A 95 10.71 2.46 37.68
N ILE A 96 11.36 2.45 36.52
CA ILE A 96 11.07 1.46 35.49
C ILE A 96 11.77 0.16 35.85
N ASP A 97 10.98 -0.90 36.02
CA ASP A 97 11.52 -2.25 36.15
C ASP A 97 12.20 -2.69 34.85
N THR A 98 13.53 -2.71 34.86
CA THR A 98 14.37 -3.21 33.77
C THR A 98 14.80 -4.66 33.97
N THR A 99 14.13 -5.41 34.85
CA THR A 99 14.36 -6.85 35.05
C THR A 99 14.11 -7.61 33.74
N PRO A 100 14.89 -8.67 33.42
CA PRO A 100 14.71 -9.50 32.23
C PRO A 100 13.26 -9.87 31.90
N LYS A 101 12.46 -10.21 32.91
CA LYS A 101 11.03 -10.60 32.79
C LYS A 101 10.12 -9.46 32.36
N ALA A 102 10.36 -8.24 32.84
CA ALA A 102 9.61 -7.05 32.44
C ALA A 102 9.96 -6.64 30.99
N LEU A 103 11.25 -6.68 30.64
CA LEU A 103 11.71 -6.44 29.27
C LEU A 103 11.14 -7.46 28.28
N GLU A 104 11.02 -8.73 28.67
CA GLU A 104 10.39 -9.78 27.87
C GLU A 104 8.89 -9.56 27.65
N LYS A 105 8.16 -9.13 28.70
CA LYS A 105 6.73 -8.74 28.57
C LYS A 105 6.55 -7.59 27.57
N ILE A 106 7.41 -6.56 27.66
CA ILE A 106 7.38 -5.42 26.73
C ILE A 106 7.76 -5.84 25.31
N TYR A 107 8.81 -6.66 25.15
CA TYR A 107 9.23 -7.21 23.85
C TYR A 107 8.11 -8.00 23.17
N ASN A 108 7.42 -8.88 23.90
CA ASN A 108 6.30 -9.66 23.36
C ASN A 108 5.12 -8.78 22.94
N HIS A 109 4.82 -7.70 23.67
CA HIS A 109 3.81 -6.73 23.22
C HIS A 109 4.24 -5.98 21.95
N LEU A 110 5.49 -5.50 21.90
CA LEU A 110 6.01 -4.75 20.75
C LEU A 110 6.12 -5.58 19.46
N LEU A 111 6.30 -6.90 19.57
CA LEU A 111 6.24 -7.82 18.42
C LEU A 111 4.91 -7.71 17.66
N ASP A 112 3.79 -7.53 18.36
CA ASP A 112 2.44 -7.47 17.79
C ASP A 112 1.96 -6.03 17.49
N CYS A 113 2.68 -5.01 17.93
CA CYS A 113 2.44 -3.61 17.57
C CYS A 113 2.99 -3.27 16.17
N ASP A 114 2.37 -2.30 15.47
CA ASP A 114 2.96 -1.75 14.25
C ASP A 114 4.14 -0.83 14.58
N ILE A 115 5.31 -1.10 13.97
CA ILE A 115 6.54 -0.33 14.17
C ILE A 115 6.36 1.17 13.90
N ARG A 116 5.37 1.58 13.09
CA ARG A 116 5.05 2.99 12.82
C ARG A 116 4.66 3.80 14.06
N TYR A 117 4.15 3.16 15.13
CA TYR A 117 3.71 3.86 16.35
C TYR A 117 4.81 4.03 17.39
N TYR A 118 5.78 3.11 17.44
CA TYR A 118 6.82 3.09 18.47
C TYR A 118 8.24 3.27 17.93
N GLY A 119 8.48 2.91 16.68
CA GLY A 119 9.80 2.81 16.05
C GLY A 119 10.49 4.16 15.85
N GLU A 120 11.79 4.19 16.14
CA GLU A 120 12.70 5.23 15.67
C GLU A 120 13.31 4.80 14.32
N PRO A 121 13.39 5.69 13.31
CA PRO A 121 13.96 5.34 12.00
C PRO A 121 15.42 4.91 12.13
N GLN A 122 15.76 3.76 11.53
CA GLN A 122 17.10 3.19 11.51
C GLN A 122 17.71 3.14 10.10
N LEU A 123 16.88 3.24 9.06
CA LEU A 123 17.32 3.12 7.69
C LEU A 123 17.88 4.46 7.14
N PRO A 124 19.05 4.45 6.49
CA PRO A 124 19.48 5.53 5.61
C PRO A 124 18.37 5.98 4.65
N MET A 125 18.27 7.28 4.40
CA MET A 125 17.22 7.83 3.52
C MET A 125 17.45 7.46 2.05
N ASP A 126 18.71 7.36 1.61
CA ASP A 126 19.09 7.21 0.21
C ASP A 126 19.71 5.84 -0.09
N PHE A 127 18.87 4.90 -0.53
CA PHE A 127 19.30 3.61 -1.08
C PHE A 127 19.35 3.56 -2.61
N SER A 128 18.66 4.49 -3.30
CA SER A 128 18.39 4.37 -4.74
C SER A 128 19.59 4.59 -5.66
N ASN A 129 20.63 5.30 -5.20
CA ASN A 129 21.78 5.74 -6.02
C ASN A 129 23.09 5.00 -5.70
N LYS A 130 23.04 3.89 -4.97
CA LYS A 130 24.23 3.11 -4.59
C LYS A 130 24.22 1.76 -5.29
N ASP A 131 25.23 1.51 -6.12
CA ASP A 131 25.35 0.28 -6.91
C ASP A 131 25.54 -0.96 -6.03
N LYS A 132 26.45 -0.87 -5.05
CA LYS A 132 26.73 -1.92 -4.06
C LYS A 132 27.06 -1.29 -2.72
N GLU A 133 26.30 -1.62 -1.68
CA GLU A 133 26.54 -1.22 -0.30
C GLU A 133 26.26 -2.40 0.64
N THR A 134 26.86 -2.41 1.83
CA THR A 134 26.47 -3.35 2.90
C THR A 134 25.67 -2.58 3.94
N LEU A 135 24.43 -3.00 4.19
CA LEU A 135 23.64 -2.53 5.32
C LEU A 135 24.26 -3.07 6.61
N ALA A 136 25.08 -2.25 7.26
CA ALA A 136 25.52 -2.50 8.61
C ALA A 136 24.29 -2.63 9.55
N GLY A 137 24.30 -3.64 10.39
CA GLY A 137 23.26 -3.91 11.38
C GLY A 137 23.87 -4.49 12.66
N PRO A 138 23.06 -4.92 13.63
CA PRO A 138 21.65 -5.30 13.49
C PRO A 138 20.66 -4.12 13.41
N ILE A 139 19.65 -4.25 12.53
CA ILE A 139 18.52 -3.32 12.35
C ILE A 139 17.21 -4.11 12.45
N LEU A 140 16.22 -3.58 13.19
CA LEU A 140 14.88 -4.15 13.29
C LEU A 140 13.98 -3.58 12.17
N LEU A 141 13.35 -4.45 11.40
CA LEU A 141 12.40 -4.08 10.34
C LEU A 141 11.08 -4.86 10.48
N GLN A 142 10.02 -4.31 9.89
CA GLN A 142 8.71 -4.93 9.79
C GLN A 142 8.40 -5.29 8.33
N ILE A 143 7.89 -6.50 8.10
CA ILE A 143 7.34 -6.92 6.81
C ILE A 143 6.04 -6.14 6.55
N LYS A 144 6.02 -5.34 5.49
CA LYS A 144 4.83 -4.62 5.02
C LYS A 144 4.03 -5.44 4.01
N ALA A 145 4.73 -6.14 3.12
CA ALA A 145 4.14 -7.05 2.12
C ALA A 145 5.20 -8.03 1.60
N ASN A 146 4.75 -9.17 1.09
CA ASN A 146 5.52 -10.19 0.38
C ASN A 146 4.81 -10.54 -0.94
N LYS A 147 5.59 -10.89 -1.96
CA LYS A 147 5.08 -11.26 -3.29
C LYS A 147 6.05 -12.26 -3.92
N ASN A 148 5.55 -13.39 -4.44
CA ASN A 148 6.36 -14.19 -5.37
C ASN A 148 6.48 -13.43 -6.69
N ILE A 149 7.68 -13.25 -7.21
CA ILE A 149 7.92 -12.59 -8.51
C ILE A 149 8.34 -13.58 -9.61
N ALA A 150 8.49 -14.86 -9.27
CA ALA A 150 8.58 -15.94 -10.26
C ALA A 150 7.22 -16.27 -10.90
N GLU A 151 6.12 -15.79 -10.32
CA GLU A 151 4.74 -16.04 -10.76
C GLU A 151 4.03 -14.70 -11.07
N PRO A 152 3.08 -14.68 -12.02
CA PRO A 152 2.21 -13.53 -12.21
C PRO A 152 1.19 -13.41 -11.05
N ASP A 153 0.69 -12.21 -10.81
CA ASP A 153 -0.19 -11.87 -9.68
C ASP A 153 -1.46 -12.73 -9.59
N ASN A 154 -1.94 -13.25 -10.73
CA ASN A 154 -3.09 -14.16 -10.81
C ASN A 154 -2.73 -15.65 -10.62
N MET A 155 -1.47 -16.03 -10.46
CA MET A 155 -1.02 -17.42 -10.26
C MET A 155 -0.17 -17.61 -8.99
N GLN A 156 -0.18 -16.65 -8.08
CA GLN A 156 0.55 -16.70 -6.82
C GLN A 156 0.25 -17.96 -5.99
N GLY A 157 1.30 -18.76 -5.73
CA GLY A 157 1.25 -20.00 -4.97
C GLY A 157 0.69 -21.19 -5.75
N THR A 158 0.81 -21.21 -7.08
CA THR A 158 0.33 -22.34 -7.91
C THR A 158 1.45 -23.25 -8.41
N THR A 159 2.68 -22.76 -8.45
CA THR A 159 3.89 -23.48 -8.89
C THR A 159 4.87 -23.67 -7.73
N SER A 160 5.90 -24.48 -7.97
CA SER A 160 7.04 -24.63 -7.05
C SER A 160 8.14 -23.59 -7.24
N GLN A 161 8.04 -22.71 -8.23
CA GLN A 161 9.05 -21.67 -8.46
C GLN A 161 8.87 -20.54 -7.45
N ARG A 162 9.92 -20.27 -6.66
CA ARG A 162 9.89 -19.30 -5.56
C ARG A 162 11.01 -18.28 -5.71
N MET A 163 10.60 -17.01 -5.80
CA MET A 163 11.47 -15.85 -5.65
C MET A 163 10.67 -14.76 -4.94
N LEU A 164 10.79 -14.67 -3.61
CA LEU A 164 10.04 -13.69 -2.84
C LEU A 164 10.68 -12.29 -2.90
N LEU A 165 9.88 -11.32 -3.33
CA LEU A 165 10.12 -9.90 -3.11
C LEU A 165 9.37 -9.47 -1.84
N VAL A 166 10.10 -8.95 -0.87
CA VAL A 166 9.57 -8.46 0.41
C VAL A 166 9.73 -6.94 0.47
N THR A 167 8.69 -6.24 0.91
CA THR A 167 8.77 -4.82 1.27
C THR A 167 8.93 -4.73 2.78
N LEU A 168 10.02 -4.13 3.23
CA LEU A 168 10.36 -3.95 4.65
C LEU A 168 10.29 -2.46 5.02
N THR A 169 10.04 -2.16 6.29
CA THR A 169 10.02 -0.78 6.82
C THR A 169 10.53 -0.70 8.26
N ASP A 170 11.17 0.42 8.61
CA ASP A 170 11.52 0.78 9.99
C ASP A 170 10.44 1.64 10.67
N GLY A 171 9.29 1.84 10.00
CA GLY A 171 8.20 2.71 10.45
C GLY A 171 8.13 4.06 9.74
N LYS A 172 9.22 4.50 9.09
CA LYS A 172 9.25 5.76 8.32
C LYS A 172 9.69 5.52 6.88
N THR A 173 10.84 4.89 6.70
CA THR A 173 11.42 4.53 5.41
C THR A 173 10.96 3.12 5.03
N SER A 174 10.84 2.84 3.74
CA SER A 174 10.57 1.49 3.22
C SER A 174 11.63 1.12 2.19
N LEU A 175 12.07 -0.14 2.21
CA LEU A 175 12.98 -0.70 1.22
C LEU A 175 12.44 -2.03 0.68
N ARG A 176 13.05 -2.52 -0.38
CA ARG A 176 12.73 -3.82 -0.98
C ARG A 176 13.86 -4.81 -0.70
N ALA A 177 13.49 -6.06 -0.48
CA ALA A 177 14.41 -7.18 -0.31
C ALA A 177 14.01 -8.29 -1.28
N LEU A 178 14.99 -8.89 -1.94
CA LEU A 178 14.80 -9.93 -2.95
C LEU A 178 15.43 -11.24 -2.48
N GLU A 179 14.65 -12.31 -2.52
CA GLU A 179 15.13 -13.66 -2.24
C GLU A 179 15.98 -14.22 -3.38
N ILE A 180 17.29 -14.18 -3.20
CA ILE A 180 18.27 -14.80 -4.12
C ILE A 180 18.47 -16.28 -3.77
N LYS A 181 18.45 -16.63 -2.48
CA LYS A 181 18.45 -18.03 -1.99
C LYS A 181 17.33 -18.23 -0.99
N VAL A 182 16.71 -19.42 -1.01
CA VAL A 182 15.50 -19.73 -0.23
C VAL A 182 15.70 -19.55 1.27
N VAL A 183 15.01 -18.56 1.84
CA VAL A 183 14.95 -18.26 3.27
C VAL A 183 13.83 -19.10 3.88
N LYS A 184 14.18 -20.26 4.46
CA LYS A 184 13.19 -21.27 4.94
C LYS A 184 12.08 -20.75 5.86
N LYS A 185 12.36 -19.76 6.71
CA LYS A 185 11.37 -19.17 7.64
C LYS A 185 10.43 -18.15 6.97
N LEU A 186 10.84 -17.57 5.84
CA LEU A 186 10.02 -16.66 5.04
C LEU A 186 9.13 -17.49 4.12
N ALA A 187 7.92 -16.99 3.83
CA ALA A 187 7.00 -17.59 2.88
C ALA A 187 6.00 -16.54 2.34
N LEU A 188 5.16 -16.92 1.38
CA LEU A 188 4.14 -16.05 0.79
C LEU A 188 2.95 -15.78 1.73
N ASP A 189 2.76 -16.65 2.73
CA ASP A 189 1.76 -16.54 3.78
C ASP A 189 2.27 -15.86 5.06
N THR A 190 3.57 -15.51 5.13
CA THR A 190 4.13 -14.71 6.23
C THR A 190 3.33 -13.41 6.37
N PRO A 191 2.69 -13.15 7.53
CA PRO A 191 1.74 -12.05 7.65
C PRO A 191 2.43 -10.68 7.64
N PRO A 192 1.81 -9.64 7.06
CA PRO A 192 2.20 -8.26 7.30
C PRO A 192 2.19 -7.93 8.79
N GLY A 193 3.21 -7.19 9.23
CA GLY A 193 3.46 -6.89 10.64
C GLY A 193 4.54 -7.75 11.30
N THR A 194 4.91 -8.89 10.72
CA THR A 194 6.01 -9.73 11.23
C THR A 194 7.32 -8.96 11.28
N LYS A 195 8.01 -9.06 12.42
CA LYS A 195 9.30 -8.42 12.71
C LYS A 195 10.45 -9.31 12.26
N VAL A 196 11.46 -8.67 11.68
CA VAL A 196 12.69 -9.30 11.20
C VAL A 196 13.89 -8.47 11.64
N LEU A 197 14.97 -9.14 12.02
CA LEU A 197 16.28 -8.54 12.29
C LEU A 197 17.17 -8.77 11.08
N VAL A 198 17.82 -7.71 10.58
CA VAL A 198 18.75 -7.76 9.45
C VAL A 198 20.13 -7.25 9.84
N GLU A 199 21.18 -7.93 9.39
CA GLU A 199 22.56 -7.63 9.80
C GLU A 199 23.56 -7.98 8.69
N GLN A 200 24.48 -7.05 8.37
CA GLN A 200 25.52 -7.20 7.35
C GLN A 200 24.97 -7.63 5.97
N MET A 201 23.82 -7.08 5.59
CA MET A 201 23.11 -7.47 4.38
C MET A 201 23.58 -6.69 3.15
N ARG A 202 23.86 -7.39 2.05
CA ARG A 202 24.23 -6.75 0.77
C ARG A 202 23.02 -6.02 0.17
N ILE A 203 23.23 -4.78 -0.24
CA ILE A 203 22.32 -3.97 -1.06
C ILE A 203 22.91 -3.88 -2.47
N GLU A 204 22.09 -4.13 -3.49
CA GLU A 204 22.40 -3.71 -4.86
C GLU A 204 21.25 -2.89 -5.43
N ARG A 205 21.56 -1.73 -6.01
CA ARG A 205 20.56 -0.83 -6.65
C ARG A 205 19.35 -0.54 -5.74
N GLY A 206 19.61 -0.38 -4.44
CA GLY A 206 18.59 -0.14 -3.41
C GLY A 206 17.72 -1.33 -3.00
N VAL A 207 18.09 -2.56 -3.38
CA VAL A 207 17.40 -3.80 -2.98
C VAL A 207 18.32 -4.67 -2.11
N LEU A 208 17.83 -5.11 -0.94
CA LEU A 208 18.55 -6.07 -0.09
C LEU A 208 18.53 -7.47 -0.70
N MET A 209 19.67 -8.15 -0.74
CA MET A 209 19.80 -9.51 -1.30
C MET A 209 19.71 -10.55 -0.20
N LEU A 210 18.55 -11.20 -0.06
CA LEU A 210 18.30 -12.22 0.95
C LEU A 210 18.92 -13.57 0.56
N GLY A 211 19.58 -14.21 1.53
CA GLY A 211 20.25 -15.50 1.34
C GLY A 211 21.69 -15.40 0.81
N GLU A 212 22.22 -14.19 0.58
CA GLU A 212 23.64 -13.96 0.30
C GLU A 212 24.32 -13.11 1.38
N GLY A 213 25.29 -13.69 2.07
CA GLY A 213 26.06 -13.00 3.10
C GLY A 213 25.35 -12.97 4.45
N GLY A 214 24.87 -11.79 4.84
CA GLY A 214 24.41 -11.45 6.18
C GLY A 214 23.20 -12.21 6.73
N SER A 215 22.79 -11.85 7.95
CA SER A 215 21.72 -12.52 8.68
C SER A 215 20.35 -11.88 8.39
N PHE A 216 19.35 -12.73 8.13
CA PHE A 216 17.93 -12.36 8.05
C PHE A 216 17.15 -13.25 9.01
N THR A 217 16.87 -12.73 10.20
CA THR A 217 16.27 -13.49 11.30
C THR A 217 14.83 -13.05 11.53
N ILE A 218 13.88 -13.94 11.27
CA ILE A 218 12.46 -13.69 11.59
C ILE A 218 12.25 -13.83 13.10
N LEU A 219 11.80 -12.76 13.74
CA LEU A 219 11.49 -12.70 15.18
C LEU A 219 10.03 -13.11 15.46
N GLY A 220 9.14 -12.96 14.47
CA GLY A 220 7.71 -13.28 14.59
C GLY A 220 6.85 -12.03 14.79
N GLY A 221 5.79 -12.15 15.59
CA GLY A 221 4.82 -11.09 15.81
C GLY A 221 3.78 -10.97 14.68
N ARG A 222 2.57 -10.52 15.04
CA ARG A 222 1.39 -10.45 14.17
C ARG A 222 0.57 -9.19 14.47
N VAL A 223 0.72 -8.17 13.61
CA VAL A 223 -0.03 -6.91 13.71
C VAL A 223 -1.44 -7.10 13.15
N GLU A 224 -2.41 -7.38 14.03
CA GLU A 224 -3.79 -7.75 13.68
C GLU A 224 -4.44 -6.83 12.64
N VAL A 225 -4.27 -5.50 12.77
CA VAL A 225 -4.85 -4.51 11.85
C VAL A 225 -4.31 -4.67 10.42
N LEU A 226 -3.01 -4.92 10.27
CA LEU A 226 -2.39 -5.16 8.96
C LEU A 226 -2.81 -6.51 8.37
N VAL A 227 -2.92 -7.55 9.21
CA VAL A 227 -3.35 -8.88 8.76
C VAL A 227 -4.81 -8.88 8.30
N LYS A 228 -5.71 -8.20 9.01
CA LYS A 228 -7.13 -8.04 8.60
C LYS A 228 -7.23 -7.36 7.23
N SER A 229 -6.51 -6.26 7.03
CA SER A 229 -6.47 -5.54 5.75
C SER A 229 -5.91 -6.40 4.60
N TRP A 230 -4.84 -7.17 4.87
CA TRP A 230 -4.22 -8.07 3.89
C TRP A 230 -5.12 -9.25 3.51
N LEU A 231 -5.77 -9.90 4.48
CA LEU A 231 -6.72 -10.99 4.23
C LEU A 231 -7.94 -10.50 3.44
N ALA A 232 -8.49 -9.34 3.79
CA ALA A 232 -9.59 -8.71 3.03
C ALA A 232 -9.17 -8.41 1.58
N SER A 233 -7.96 -7.87 1.38
CA SER A 233 -7.41 -7.60 0.04
C SER A 233 -7.25 -8.89 -0.79
N ARG A 234 -6.72 -9.97 -0.19
CA ARG A 234 -6.61 -11.29 -0.86
C ARG A 234 -7.98 -11.91 -1.17
N TYR A 235 -8.97 -11.71 -0.30
CA TYR A 235 -10.34 -12.17 -0.53
C TYR A 235 -10.97 -11.45 -1.73
N VAL A 236 -10.91 -10.12 -1.79
CA VAL A 236 -11.42 -9.33 -2.91
C VAL A 236 -10.72 -9.72 -4.21
N GLN A 237 -9.39 -9.81 -4.22
CA GLN A 237 -8.61 -10.26 -5.39
C GLN A 237 -8.98 -11.67 -5.86
N ARG A 238 -9.44 -12.56 -4.96
CA ARG A 238 -9.91 -13.90 -5.34
C ARG A 238 -11.36 -13.87 -5.85
N ALA A 239 -12.23 -13.08 -5.25
CA ALA A 239 -13.63 -12.95 -5.65
C ALA A 239 -13.79 -12.32 -7.05
N THR A 240 -12.95 -11.33 -7.40
CA THR A 240 -12.93 -10.73 -8.75
C THR A 240 -12.41 -11.68 -9.83
N ARG A 241 -11.76 -12.80 -9.45
CA ARG A 241 -11.28 -13.83 -10.39
C ARG A 241 -12.30 -14.93 -10.69
N THR A 242 -13.32 -15.09 -9.84
CA THR A 242 -14.33 -16.16 -9.97
C THR A 242 -15.62 -15.71 -10.65
N LYS A 243 -15.82 -14.42 -10.88
CA LYS A 243 -16.89 -13.90 -11.75
C LYS A 243 -16.42 -13.90 -13.21
N GLY A 244 -16.73 -14.97 -13.92
CA GLY A 244 -16.57 -15.06 -15.38
C GLY A 244 -17.68 -14.35 -16.14
N GLU A 245 -17.88 -13.06 -15.90
CA GLU A 245 -18.81 -12.22 -16.68
C GLU A 245 -18.02 -11.17 -17.45
N ASP A 246 -18.06 -11.34 -18.78
CA ASP A 246 -17.38 -10.62 -19.86
C ASP A 246 -15.84 -10.50 -19.81
N PRO A 247 -15.13 -10.80 -20.91
CA PRO A 247 -13.72 -10.46 -21.03
C PRO A 247 -13.55 -8.93 -20.98
N PRO A 248 -12.41 -8.42 -20.47
CA PRO A 248 -12.12 -6.99 -20.55
C PRO A 248 -12.23 -6.53 -22.02
N PRO A 249 -12.87 -5.38 -22.29
CA PRO A 249 -13.15 -4.96 -23.67
C PRO A 249 -11.84 -4.86 -24.47
N PRO A 250 -11.84 -5.29 -25.74
CA PRO A 250 -10.64 -5.27 -26.55
C PRO A 250 -10.11 -3.84 -26.69
N PHE A 251 -8.79 -3.67 -26.57
CA PHE A 251 -8.14 -2.36 -26.75
C PHE A 251 -8.35 -1.86 -28.17
N THR A 252 -9.29 -0.93 -28.35
CA THR A 252 -9.42 -0.15 -29.58
C THR A 252 -8.34 0.93 -29.61
N PRO A 253 -7.52 1.04 -30.68
CA PRO A 253 -6.54 2.11 -30.80
C PRO A 253 -7.18 3.49 -30.67
N LEU A 254 -6.54 4.39 -29.91
CA LEU A 254 -6.96 5.78 -29.79
C LEU A 254 -6.73 6.51 -31.13
N THR A 255 -7.75 6.58 -31.97
CA THR A 255 -7.71 7.27 -33.26
C THR A 255 -7.81 8.79 -33.05
N LEU A 256 -6.67 9.42 -32.80
CA LEU A 256 -6.56 10.87 -32.72
C LEU A 256 -6.96 11.50 -34.07
N GLY A 257 -8.19 12.02 -34.17
CA GLY A 257 -8.68 12.73 -35.35
C GLY A 257 -10.10 12.42 -35.79
N GLN A 258 -10.73 11.32 -35.34
CA GLN A 258 -12.15 11.08 -35.64
C GLN A 258 -13.05 11.82 -34.64
N ARG A 259 -13.59 12.95 -35.10
CA ARG A 259 -14.62 13.72 -34.38
C ARG A 259 -15.97 13.02 -34.56
N ASP A 260 -16.46 12.34 -33.52
CA ASP A 260 -17.75 11.65 -33.56
C ASP A 260 -18.88 12.58 -34.02
N LYS A 261 -19.47 12.27 -35.19
CA LYS A 261 -20.66 12.92 -35.74
C LYS A 261 -21.94 12.12 -35.48
N SER A 262 -21.99 11.38 -34.38
CA SER A 262 -23.09 10.48 -33.99
C SER A 262 -23.88 10.95 -32.76
N GLY A 263 -23.88 12.25 -32.49
CA GLY A 263 -24.89 12.86 -31.61
C GLY A 263 -26.27 12.87 -32.28
N ARG A 264 -27.23 12.13 -31.69
CA ARG A 264 -28.66 12.01 -32.05
C ARG A 264 -29.01 11.19 -33.31
N LYS A 265 -29.51 9.97 -33.08
CA LYS A 265 -30.95 9.64 -33.24
C LYS A 265 -31.27 8.32 -32.53
N GLY A 266 -32.44 8.24 -31.89
CA GLY A 266 -32.84 7.09 -31.09
C GLY A 266 -33.65 6.04 -31.85
N LYS A 267 -33.85 4.90 -31.20
CA LYS A 267 -34.89 3.87 -31.38
C LYS A 267 -35.33 3.55 -32.82
N ASN A 268 -35.06 2.32 -33.26
CA ASN A 268 -36.12 1.32 -33.42
C ASN A 268 -35.54 -0.09 -33.63
N ALA A 269 -36.30 -1.10 -33.22
CA ALA A 269 -35.97 -2.51 -33.42
C ALA A 269 -36.44 -3.00 -34.80
N ALA A 270 -35.66 -3.87 -35.45
CA ALA A 270 -36.17 -4.93 -36.32
C ALA A 270 -35.11 -5.97 -36.67
N ARG A 271 -35.41 -7.24 -36.34
CA ARG A 271 -35.20 -8.48 -37.11
C ARG A 271 -33.96 -8.64 -38.03
N THR A 272 -33.23 -9.73 -37.75
CA THR A 272 -32.36 -10.48 -38.67
C THR A 272 -33.03 -10.83 -40.01
N PRO A 273 -32.20 -11.16 -41.03
CA PRO A 273 -32.28 -12.51 -41.57
C PRO A 273 -30.93 -13.25 -41.64
N GLN A 274 -31.02 -14.58 -41.70
CA GLN A 274 -29.92 -15.55 -41.72
C GLN A 274 -29.01 -15.42 -42.95
N LYS A 275 -27.78 -15.93 -42.84
CA LYS A 275 -27.04 -16.48 -43.98
C LYS A 275 -26.43 -17.83 -43.59
N SER A 276 -26.70 -18.85 -44.42
CA SER A 276 -26.41 -20.26 -44.14
C SER A 276 -24.93 -20.65 -44.33
N PRO A 277 -24.48 -21.82 -43.82
CA PRO A 277 -23.05 -22.16 -43.74
C PRO A 277 -22.44 -22.57 -45.09
N GLN A 278 -21.15 -22.30 -45.27
CA GLN A 278 -20.36 -22.88 -46.37
C GLN A 278 -20.02 -24.36 -46.09
N GLN A 279 -20.09 -25.16 -47.15
CA GLN A 279 -19.95 -26.61 -47.11
C GLN A 279 -18.50 -27.05 -46.87
N GLN A 280 -18.29 -27.96 -45.93
CA GLN A 280 -17.14 -28.87 -45.96
C GLN A 280 -17.51 -30.12 -46.78
N LYS A 281 -16.59 -30.61 -47.61
CA LYS A 281 -16.67 -31.96 -48.20
C LYS A 281 -15.70 -32.91 -47.47
N PRO A 282 -15.98 -34.24 -47.43
CA PRO A 282 -15.35 -35.13 -46.45
C PRO A 282 -14.30 -36.09 -47.04
N GLN A 283 -13.33 -36.45 -46.20
CA GLN A 283 -12.40 -37.60 -46.29
C GLN A 283 -11.77 -37.75 -44.88
N GLU A 284 -11.49 -38.93 -44.32
CA GLU A 284 -11.91 -40.30 -44.61
C GLU A 284 -11.72 -41.13 -43.32
N GLN A 285 -12.66 -42.01 -42.95
CA GLN A 285 -12.57 -42.75 -41.68
C GLN A 285 -11.73 -44.03 -41.81
N GLN A 286 -10.56 -44.10 -41.17
CA GLN A 286 -9.92 -45.39 -40.90
C GLN A 286 -10.48 -46.02 -39.63
N GLN A 287 -11.01 -47.24 -39.79
CA GLN A 287 -11.61 -48.03 -38.74
C GLN A 287 -10.53 -48.62 -37.81
N GLN A 288 -10.68 -48.43 -36.49
CA GLN A 288 -10.05 -49.32 -35.51
C GLN A 288 -11.11 -50.25 -34.92
N LYS A 289 -10.93 -51.55 -35.10
CA LYS A 289 -11.76 -52.59 -34.46
C LYS A 289 -11.43 -52.65 -32.96
N PRO A 290 -12.42 -52.80 -32.06
CA PRO A 290 -12.14 -53.16 -30.69
C PRO A 290 -11.68 -54.63 -30.60
N GLN A 291 -10.50 -54.87 -30.02
CA GLN A 291 -10.07 -56.22 -29.66
C GLN A 291 -10.75 -56.64 -28.35
N GLN A 292 -11.32 -57.85 -28.36
CA GLN A 292 -12.07 -58.40 -27.22
C GLN A 292 -11.13 -58.85 -26.10
N GLN A 293 -11.65 -58.78 -24.87
CA GLN A 293 -11.03 -59.36 -23.69
C GLN A 293 -11.00 -60.90 -23.81
N GLN A 294 -9.85 -61.51 -23.52
CA GLN A 294 -9.78 -62.91 -23.09
C GLN A 294 -8.77 -63.05 -21.94
N LYS A 295 -9.31 -63.26 -20.73
CA LYS A 295 -8.79 -64.27 -19.78
C LYS A 295 -9.45 -65.60 -20.16
N PRO A 296 -8.83 -66.79 -20.00
CA PRO A 296 -8.25 -67.26 -18.73
C PRO A 296 -6.89 -68.01 -18.95
N GLN A 297 -6.25 -68.71 -17.99
CA GLN A 297 -6.54 -69.02 -16.58
C GLN A 297 -5.41 -68.48 -15.68
#